data_AF-A0A6A5WU76-F1
#
_entry.id   AF-A0A6A5WU76-F1
#
_cell.length_a   1.000
_cell.length_b   1.000
_cell.length_c   1.000
_cell.angle_alpha   90.00
_cell.angle_beta   90.00
_cell.angle_gamma   90.00
#
_symmetry.space_group_name_H-M   'P 1'
#
loop_
_entity.id
_entity.type
_entity.pdbx_description
1 polymer ?
#
loop_
_entity_poly.entity_id
_entity_poly.type
_entity_poly.pdbx_seq_one_letter_code
_entity_poly.pdbx_strand_id
1 'polypeptide(L)'
;MGAGNSTPATEVTQHVFSSDAPVRFSNELVDSLQKNTQTDSARSKQQELQFQQRLTSELEKLREKEAQSFGELTESLSAESEQVPEPSLVEKISDATSTSATLAEKQRQKDMSRTSVSKEIEALKKKLDGRKRLEQLDSQLDKAKSDVVDCLRLNDRRPLDCWKEVETFKKEVGRLEKEFVEKTIR
;
A
#
# COMPACT_ATOMS: atom_id res chain seq x y z
N MET A 1 55.08 36.91 16.56
CA MET A 1 55.04 38.24 15.90
C MET A 1 55.23 37.99 14.41
N GLY A 2 54.41 38.37 13.44
CA GLY A 2 53.19 39.15 13.38
C GLY A 2 52.49 38.86 12.04
N ALA A 3 51.21 39.22 11.96
CA ALA A 3 50.28 38.93 10.88
C ALA A 3 50.47 39.79 9.60
N GLY A 4 49.86 39.32 8.52
CA GLY A 4 49.39 40.14 7.39
C GLY A 4 49.34 39.33 6.09
N ASN A 5 48.31 39.37 5.25
CA ASN A 5 46.95 39.88 5.35
C ASN A 5 46.18 39.26 4.17
N SER A 6 45.00 38.70 4.42
CA SER A 6 44.12 38.11 3.39
C SER A 6 43.47 39.21 2.54
N THR A 7 43.51 39.09 1.21
CA THR A 7 42.52 39.73 0.33
C THR A 7 41.59 38.66 -0.23
N PRO A 8 40.26 38.76 -0.04
CA PRO A 8 39.32 37.92 -0.79
C PRO A 8 39.12 38.55 -2.18
N ALA A 9 39.59 37.88 -3.23
CA ALA A 9 39.14 38.16 -4.58
C ALA A 9 37.71 37.61 -4.73
N THR A 10 36.75 38.43 -4.31
CA THR A 10 35.32 38.27 -4.57
C THR A 10 35.04 38.52 -6.05
N GLU A 11 35.32 37.54 -6.91
CA GLU A 11 34.79 37.52 -8.28
C GLU A 11 34.39 36.09 -8.64
N VAL A 12 33.15 35.73 -8.28
CA VAL A 12 32.47 34.58 -8.88
C VAL A 12 32.26 34.94 -10.35
N THR A 13 33.09 34.42 -11.24
CA THR A 13 32.82 34.45 -12.68
C THR A 13 31.60 33.57 -12.93
N GLN A 14 30.43 34.18 -12.89
CA GLN A 14 29.19 33.54 -13.28
C GLN A 14 29.31 33.18 -14.76
N HIS A 15 29.62 31.92 -15.06
CA HIS A 15 29.69 31.41 -16.42
C HIS A 15 28.25 31.41 -16.98
N VAL A 16 27.89 32.46 -17.69
CA VAL A 16 26.61 32.53 -18.42
C VAL A 16 26.74 31.63 -19.64
N PHE A 17 26.12 30.46 -19.61
CA PHE A 17 25.98 29.64 -20.80
C PHE A 17 24.98 30.32 -21.74
N SER A 18 25.49 31.07 -22.71
CA SER A 18 24.68 31.54 -23.84
C SER A 18 24.22 30.32 -24.65
N SER A 19 22.91 30.17 -24.83
CA SER A 19 22.28 29.06 -25.56
C SER A 19 22.52 29.06 -27.08
N ASP A 20 23.39 29.93 -27.58
CA ASP A 20 23.63 30.14 -29.01
C ASP A 20 24.78 29.26 -29.57
N ALA A 21 25.03 28.12 -28.92
CA ALA A 21 25.89 27.10 -29.48
C ALA A 21 25.06 26.31 -30.51
N PRO A 22 25.52 26.14 -31.77
CA PRO A 22 24.78 25.37 -32.76
C PRO A 22 24.56 23.96 -32.22
N VAL A 23 23.29 23.56 -32.06
CA VAL A 23 22.91 22.24 -31.56
C VAL A 23 23.43 21.19 -32.55
N ARG A 24 24.60 20.63 -32.25
CA ARG A 24 25.25 19.58 -33.03
C ARG A 24 24.86 18.25 -32.41
N PHE A 25 23.88 17.59 -33.01
CA PHE A 25 23.56 16.21 -32.66
C PHE A 25 24.67 15.29 -33.17
N SER A 26 25.01 14.25 -32.41
CA SER A 26 25.92 13.22 -32.90
C SER A 26 25.27 12.46 -34.07
N ASN A 27 26.05 12.10 -35.08
CA ASN A 27 25.55 11.30 -36.21
C ASN A 27 24.95 9.98 -35.73
N GLU A 28 25.44 9.42 -34.63
CA GLU A 28 24.89 8.24 -33.98
C GLU A 28 23.49 8.48 -33.40
N LEU A 29 23.22 9.63 -32.79
CA LEU A 29 21.89 9.97 -32.31
C LEU A 29 20.92 10.16 -33.48
N VAL A 30 21.35 10.84 -34.55
CA VAL A 30 20.53 11.04 -35.75
C VAL A 30 20.22 9.70 -36.42
N ASP A 31 21.21 8.82 -36.56
CA ASP A 31 21.04 7.49 -37.14
C ASP A 31 20.16 6.59 -36.25
N SER A 32 20.30 6.69 -34.92
CA SER A 32 19.40 6.04 -33.96
C SER A 32 17.97 6.55 -34.10
N LEU A 33 17.75 7.87 -34.16
CA LEU A 33 16.43 8.47 -34.36
C LEU A 33 15.83 8.11 -35.74
N GLN A 34 16.66 8.02 -36.78
CA GLN A 34 16.22 7.66 -38.13
C GLN A 34 15.88 6.17 -38.26
N LYS A 35 16.59 5.30 -37.53
CA LYS A 35 16.30 3.86 -37.45
C LYS A 35 15.20 3.53 -36.45
N ASN A 36 14.94 4.42 -35.50
CA ASN A 36 13.93 4.20 -34.48
C ASN A 36 12.54 4.50 -35.04
N THR A 37 11.91 3.47 -35.61
CA THR A 37 10.50 3.49 -36.00
C THR A 37 9.55 3.26 -34.80
N GLN A 38 10.09 3.14 -33.58
CA GLN A 38 9.26 2.87 -32.41
C GLN A 38 8.54 4.16 -32.00
N THR A 39 7.22 4.13 -32.13
CA THR A 39 6.34 5.12 -31.53
C THR A 39 6.52 5.13 -30.01
N ASP A 40 6.17 6.25 -29.37
CA ASP A 40 6.23 6.38 -27.91
C ASP A 40 5.51 5.21 -27.18
N SER A 41 4.44 4.71 -27.79
CA SER A 41 3.70 3.52 -27.32
C SER A 41 4.50 2.21 -27.35
N ALA A 42 5.44 2.04 -28.26
CA ALA A 42 6.29 0.85 -28.29
C ALA A 42 7.41 0.94 -27.24
N ARG A 43 7.95 2.15 -27.01
CA ARG A 43 8.93 2.42 -25.95
C ARG A 43 8.32 2.17 -24.56
N SER A 44 7.11 2.66 -24.32
CA SER A 44 6.43 2.47 -23.03
C SER A 44 6.15 0.99 -22.76
N LYS A 45 5.67 0.24 -23.75
CA LYS A 45 5.46 -1.22 -23.65
C LYS A 45 6.76 -1.98 -23.39
N GLN A 46 7.85 -1.60 -24.05
CA GLN A 46 9.14 -2.25 -23.83
C GLN A 46 9.65 -2.02 -22.40
N GLN A 47 9.50 -0.80 -21.87
CA GLN A 47 9.83 -0.51 -20.48
C GLN A 47 8.94 -1.30 -19.52
N GLU A 48 7.63 -1.36 -19.78
CA GLU A 48 6.69 -2.15 -18.97
C GLU A 48 7.10 -3.63 -18.92
N LEU A 49 7.46 -4.22 -20.06
CA LEU A 49 7.94 -5.61 -20.11
C LEU A 49 9.22 -5.81 -19.30
N GLN A 50 10.17 -4.88 -19.35
CA GLN A 50 11.38 -4.94 -18.52
C GLN A 50 11.05 -4.86 -17.03
N PHE A 51 10.10 -4.02 -16.64
CA PHE A 51 9.64 -3.96 -15.24
C PHE A 51 8.97 -5.27 -14.83
N GLN A 52 8.11 -5.84 -15.66
CA GLN A 52 7.46 -7.13 -15.38
C GLN A 52 8.49 -8.25 -15.20
N GLN A 53 9.51 -8.32 -16.07
CA GLN A 53 10.61 -9.29 -15.95
C GLN A 53 11.40 -9.10 -14.65
N ARG A 54 11.68 -7.86 -14.25
CA ARG A 54 12.38 -7.60 -12.98
C ARG A 54 11.52 -7.97 -11.78
N LEU A 55 10.25 -7.57 -11.77
CA LEU A 55 9.32 -7.88 -10.69
C LEU A 55 9.14 -9.38 -10.52
N THR A 56 8.96 -10.12 -11.62
CA THR A 56 8.84 -11.59 -11.58
C THR A 56 10.11 -12.22 -11.01
N SER A 57 11.30 -11.79 -11.44
CA SER A 57 12.56 -12.29 -10.89
C SER A 57 12.74 -11.99 -9.39
N GLU A 58 12.25 -10.85 -8.90
CA GLU A 58 12.31 -10.50 -7.47
C GLU A 58 11.28 -11.28 -6.66
N LEU A 59 10.08 -11.52 -7.20
CA LEU A 59 9.07 -12.35 -6.57
C LEU A 59 9.51 -13.80 -6.44
N GLU A 60 10.17 -14.35 -7.46
CA GLU A 60 10.75 -15.70 -7.42
C GLU A 60 11.83 -15.80 -6.33
N LYS A 61 12.75 -14.82 -6.27
CA LYS A 61 13.76 -14.76 -5.19
C LYS A 61 13.14 -14.68 -3.80
N LEU A 62 12.08 -13.88 -3.62
CA LEU A 62 11.38 -13.78 -2.34
C LEU A 62 10.72 -15.11 -1.96
N ARG A 63 10.06 -15.76 -2.92
CA ARG A 63 9.45 -17.09 -2.71
C ARG A 63 10.49 -18.13 -2.29
N GLU A 64 11.66 -18.16 -2.92
CA GLU A 64 12.74 -19.08 -2.57
C GLU A 64 13.28 -18.81 -1.16
N LYS A 65 13.49 -17.54 -0.80
CA LYS A 65 13.93 -17.14 0.55
C LYS A 65 12.91 -17.52 1.61
N GLU A 66 11.63 -17.29 1.35
CA GLU A 66 10.55 -17.71 2.23
C GLU A 66 10.53 -19.24 2.38
N ALA A 67 10.63 -19.99 1.28
CA ALA A 67 10.66 -21.45 1.32
C ALA A 67 11.87 -21.99 2.11
N GLN A 68 13.05 -21.38 1.96
CA GLN A 68 14.24 -21.72 2.77
C GLN A 68 14.01 -21.41 4.24
N SER A 69 13.51 -20.22 4.58
CA SER A 69 13.22 -19.83 5.95
C SER A 69 12.15 -20.74 6.59
N PHE A 70 11.11 -21.11 5.84
CA PHE A 70 10.11 -22.09 6.30
C PHE A 70 10.74 -23.47 6.51
N GLY A 71 11.66 -23.89 5.64
CA GLY A 71 12.42 -25.12 5.82
C GLY A 71 13.26 -25.11 7.09
N GLU A 72 14.07 -24.07 7.30
CA GLU A 72 14.89 -23.88 8.51
C GLU A 72 14.05 -23.80 9.78
N LEU A 73 12.92 -23.08 9.74
CA LEU A 73 11.96 -23.01 10.84
C LEU A 73 11.33 -24.37 11.12
N THR A 74 11.00 -25.13 10.08
CA THR A 74 10.43 -26.47 10.22
C THR A 74 11.48 -27.44 10.78
N GLU A 75 12.72 -27.37 10.33
CA GLU A 75 13.82 -28.21 10.81
C GLU A 75 14.17 -27.87 12.26
N SER A 76 14.27 -26.57 12.61
CA SER A 76 14.48 -26.14 14.00
C SER A 76 13.31 -26.51 14.91
N LEU A 77 12.06 -26.37 14.46
CA LEU A 77 10.88 -26.87 15.19
C LEU A 77 10.92 -28.39 15.36
N SER A 78 11.37 -29.13 14.36
CA SER A 78 11.46 -30.60 14.43
C SER A 78 12.59 -31.05 15.35
N ALA A 79 13.74 -30.37 15.30
CA ALA A 79 14.88 -30.62 16.18
C ALA A 79 14.58 -30.25 17.64
N GLU A 80 13.82 -29.18 17.87
CA GLU A 80 13.31 -28.82 19.20
C GLU A 80 12.21 -29.81 19.66
N SER A 81 11.46 -30.38 18.72
CA SER A 81 10.44 -31.41 19.00
C SER A 81 11.05 -32.78 19.37
N GLU A 82 12.33 -33.06 19.11
CA GLU A 82 12.98 -34.31 19.55
C GLU A 82 13.27 -34.37 21.05
N GLN A 83 13.11 -33.27 21.81
CA GLN A 83 13.20 -33.27 23.28
C GLN A 83 11.87 -33.54 24.00
N VAL A 84 10.78 -33.83 23.29
CA VAL A 84 9.51 -34.23 23.93
C VAL A 84 8.92 -35.40 23.15
N PRO A 85 8.87 -36.62 23.72
CA PRO A 85 8.23 -37.73 23.05
C PRO A 85 6.73 -37.45 22.90
N GLU A 86 6.21 -37.79 21.73
CA GLU A 86 4.83 -37.66 21.29
C GLU A 86 3.76 -37.83 22.37
N PRO A 87 2.68 -37.03 22.36
CA PRO A 87 1.47 -37.40 23.06
C PRO A 87 0.51 -38.13 22.10
N SER A 88 0.81 -39.39 21.79
CA SER A 88 -0.28 -40.37 21.75
C SER A 88 -0.65 -40.69 23.21
N LEU A 89 -1.87 -40.34 23.61
CA LEU A 89 -2.48 -40.63 24.92
C LEU A 89 -1.83 -40.00 26.18
N VAL A 90 -0.62 -39.44 26.12
CA VAL A 90 0.07 -38.83 27.28
C VAL A 90 -0.52 -37.46 27.66
N GLU A 91 -1.04 -36.67 26.71
CA GLU A 91 -1.64 -35.35 26.97
C GLU A 91 -2.82 -35.39 27.95
N LYS A 92 -3.57 -36.51 27.97
CA LYS A 92 -4.69 -36.71 28.91
C LYS A 92 -4.26 -37.07 30.33
N ILE A 93 -3.00 -37.47 30.53
CA ILE A 93 -2.45 -37.84 31.84
C ILE A 93 -1.63 -36.68 32.43
N SER A 94 -0.98 -35.85 31.60
CA SER A 94 -0.23 -34.66 32.03
C SER A 94 -1.09 -33.51 32.59
N ASP A 95 -2.40 -33.51 32.31
CA ASP A 95 -3.37 -32.58 32.93
C ASP A 95 -3.58 -32.86 34.43
N ALA A 96 -3.22 -34.07 34.91
CA ALA A 96 -3.32 -34.43 36.32
C ALA A 96 -2.01 -34.22 37.11
N THR A 97 -0.90 -33.82 36.47
CA THR A 97 0.41 -33.72 37.16
C THR A 97 1.20 -32.45 36.83
N SER A 98 0.62 -31.47 36.13
CA SER A 98 1.26 -30.17 35.94
C SER A 98 1.22 -29.35 37.22
N THR A 99 2.40 -29.08 37.80
CA THR A 99 2.55 -28.19 38.95
C THR A 99 2.03 -26.79 38.62
N SER A 100 1.45 -26.12 39.63
CA SER A 100 0.81 -24.80 39.51
C SER A 100 1.66 -23.70 38.84
N ALA A 101 2.99 -23.89 38.80
CA ALA A 101 3.93 -22.98 38.17
C ALA A 101 3.89 -23.00 36.63
N THR A 102 3.68 -24.15 35.98
CA THR A 102 3.70 -24.24 34.50
C THR A 102 2.38 -23.81 33.87
N LEU A 103 1.26 -23.99 34.58
CA LEU A 103 -0.04 -23.46 34.19
C LEU A 103 -0.08 -21.92 34.30
N ALA A 104 0.53 -21.36 35.35
CA ALA A 104 0.62 -19.91 35.53
C ALA A 104 1.48 -19.23 34.46
N GLU A 105 2.58 -19.86 34.03
CA GLU A 105 3.45 -19.31 32.98
C GLU A 105 2.81 -19.38 31.59
N LYS A 106 2.13 -20.50 31.26
CA LYS A 106 1.42 -20.66 29.99
C LYS A 106 0.16 -19.78 29.92
N GLN A 107 -0.53 -19.57 31.04
CA GLN A 107 -1.61 -18.57 31.14
C GLN A 107 -1.05 -17.16 31.02
N ARG A 108 0.08 -16.83 31.66
CA ARG A 108 0.72 -15.52 31.50
C ARG A 108 1.14 -15.23 30.08
N GLN A 109 1.70 -16.17 29.34
CA GLN A 109 2.05 -15.96 27.92
C GLN A 109 0.80 -15.80 27.02
N LYS A 110 -0.27 -16.56 27.30
CA LYS A 110 -1.55 -16.44 26.59
C LYS A 110 -2.28 -15.14 26.93
N ASP A 111 -2.20 -14.70 28.17
CA ASP A 111 -2.74 -13.42 28.62
C ASP A 111 -1.90 -12.27 28.07
N MET A 112 -0.57 -12.38 28.05
CA MET A 112 0.33 -11.38 27.45
C MET A 112 0.06 -11.18 25.96
N SER A 113 -0.29 -12.22 25.19
CA SER A 113 -0.59 -12.11 23.76
C SER A 113 -2.05 -11.74 23.47
N ARG A 114 -3.03 -12.33 24.17
CA ARG A 114 -4.45 -12.01 23.95
C ARG A 114 -4.82 -10.62 24.46
N THR A 115 -4.32 -10.22 25.63
CA THR A 115 -4.63 -8.92 26.23
C THR A 115 -3.88 -7.77 25.57
N SER A 116 -2.65 -8.01 25.08
CA SER A 116 -1.93 -7.01 24.28
C SER A 116 -2.62 -6.75 22.95
N VAL A 117 -2.98 -7.82 22.22
CA VAL A 117 -3.71 -7.71 20.95
C VAL A 117 -5.07 -7.04 21.16
N SER A 118 -5.83 -7.40 22.20
CA SER A 118 -7.10 -6.71 22.47
C SER A 118 -6.91 -5.22 22.80
N LYS A 119 -5.87 -4.88 23.56
CA LYS A 119 -5.52 -3.49 23.89
C LYS A 119 -5.07 -2.70 22.65
N GLU A 120 -4.33 -3.32 21.75
CA GLU A 120 -3.94 -2.73 20.47
C GLU A 120 -5.15 -2.53 19.55
N ILE A 121 -6.07 -3.50 19.49
CA ILE A 121 -7.33 -3.38 18.75
C ILE A 121 -8.17 -2.22 19.29
N GLU A 122 -8.29 -2.09 20.62
CA GLU A 122 -9.00 -0.96 21.25
C GLU A 122 -8.31 0.38 20.97
N ALA A 123 -6.97 0.43 21.01
CA ALA A 123 -6.20 1.62 20.66
C ALA A 123 -6.37 1.98 19.18
N LEU A 124 -6.42 1.01 18.27
CA LEU A 124 -6.68 1.20 16.85
C LEU A 124 -8.11 1.68 16.60
N LYS A 125 -9.10 1.10 17.27
CA LYS A 125 -10.50 1.56 17.24
C LYS A 125 -10.60 3.01 17.70
N LYS A 126 -9.99 3.36 18.83
CA LYS A 126 -9.96 4.74 19.34
C LYS A 126 -9.26 5.71 18.40
N LYS A 127 -8.18 5.27 17.72
CA LYS A 127 -7.51 6.07 16.67
C LYS A 127 -8.37 6.21 15.40
N LEU A 128 -9.17 5.21 15.06
CA LEU A 128 -10.06 5.21 13.91
C LEU A 128 -11.30 6.09 14.17
N ASP A 129 -11.86 6.03 15.37
CA ASP A 129 -12.97 6.89 15.81
C ASP A 129 -12.52 8.34 16.04
N GLY A 130 -11.27 8.54 16.48
CA GLY A 130 -10.64 9.85 16.61
C GLY A 130 -10.27 10.49 15.28
N ARG A 131 -10.11 9.70 14.21
CA ARG A 131 -10.14 10.24 12.85
C ARG A 131 -11.60 10.57 12.55
N LYS A 132 -11.88 11.82 12.19
CA LYS A 132 -13.15 12.15 11.53
C LYS A 132 -13.30 11.18 10.36
N ARG A 133 -14.20 10.20 10.49
CA ARG A 133 -14.76 9.54 9.32
C ARG A 133 -15.12 10.67 8.37
N LEU A 134 -14.59 10.64 7.14
CA LEU A 134 -15.00 11.58 6.11
C LEU A 134 -16.51 11.68 6.21
N GLU A 135 -16.95 12.90 6.50
CA GLU A 135 -18.33 13.37 6.61
C GLU A 135 -19.31 12.26 6.24
N GLN A 136 -19.94 11.63 7.25
CA GLN A 136 -20.93 10.57 7.00
C GLN A 136 -21.82 11.04 5.86
N LEU A 137 -21.74 10.33 4.73
CA LEU A 137 -22.49 10.69 3.53
C LEU A 137 -23.95 10.85 3.95
N ASP A 138 -24.58 11.92 3.48
CA ASP A 138 -25.96 12.19 3.86
C ASP A 138 -26.80 10.95 3.55
N SER A 139 -27.59 10.50 4.54
CA SER A 139 -28.48 9.36 4.42
C SER A 139 -29.42 9.44 3.22
N GLN A 140 -29.71 10.66 2.73
CA GLN A 140 -30.50 10.86 1.52
C GLN A 140 -29.74 10.48 0.24
N LEU A 141 -28.44 10.77 0.17
CA LEU A 141 -27.60 10.39 -0.97
C LEU A 141 -27.40 8.87 -1.02
N ASP A 142 -27.21 8.23 0.13
CA ASP A 142 -27.05 6.77 0.20
C ASP A 142 -28.30 6.03 -0.25
N LYS A 143 -29.50 6.55 0.07
CA LYS A 143 -30.78 6.03 -0.44
C LYS A 143 -30.93 6.22 -1.95
N ALA A 144 -30.65 7.43 -2.45
CA ALA A 144 -30.72 7.68 -3.90
C ALA A 144 -29.73 6.80 -4.68
N LYS A 145 -28.55 6.53 -4.09
CA LYS A 145 -27.57 5.60 -4.63
C LYS A 145 -28.09 4.16 -4.63
N SER A 146 -28.69 3.68 -3.54
CA SER A 146 -29.24 2.32 -3.51
C SER A 146 -30.36 2.15 -4.54
N ASP A 147 -31.23 3.15 -4.70
CA ASP A 147 -32.36 3.08 -5.65
C ASP A 147 -31.89 2.98 -7.11
N VAL A 148 -30.82 3.70 -7.47
CA VAL A 148 -30.17 3.58 -8.79
C VAL A 148 -29.59 2.19 -8.99
N VAL A 149 -28.87 1.68 -7.99
CA VAL A 149 -28.24 0.36 -8.06
C VAL A 149 -29.29 -0.73 -8.16
N ASP A 150 -30.37 -0.64 -7.39
CA ASP A 150 -31.45 -1.62 -7.39
C ASP A 150 -32.23 -1.57 -8.71
N CYS A 151 -32.50 -0.37 -9.26
CA CYS A 151 -33.10 -0.26 -10.59
C CYS A 151 -32.22 -0.88 -11.68
N LEU A 152 -30.90 -0.61 -11.65
CA LEU A 152 -29.96 -1.15 -12.63
C LEU A 152 -29.84 -2.68 -12.53
N ARG A 153 -29.86 -3.24 -11.31
CA ARG A 153 -29.89 -4.69 -11.08
C ARG A 153 -31.18 -5.35 -11.57
N LEU A 154 -32.32 -4.67 -11.41
CA LEU A 154 -33.59 -5.15 -11.94
C LEU A 154 -33.64 -5.07 -13.47
N ASN A 155 -32.96 -4.08 -14.06
CA ASN A 155 -32.96 -3.80 -15.49
C ASN A 155 -31.55 -3.93 -16.12
N ASP A 156 -30.84 -5.03 -15.86
CA ASP A 156 -29.46 -5.26 -16.31
C ASP A 156 -29.25 -5.11 -17.82
N ARG A 157 -30.28 -5.38 -18.62
CA ARG A 157 -30.24 -5.30 -20.09
C ARG A 157 -30.86 -4.02 -20.65
N ARG A 158 -31.45 -3.17 -19.80
CA ARG A 158 -32.16 -1.94 -20.19
C ARG A 158 -31.82 -0.80 -19.23
N PRO A 159 -30.57 -0.33 -19.20
CA PRO A 159 -30.14 0.73 -18.29
C PRO A 159 -30.85 2.08 -18.53
N LEU A 160 -31.48 2.28 -19.70
CA LEU A 160 -32.22 3.49 -20.03
C LEU A 160 -33.55 3.62 -19.27
N ASP A 161 -34.09 2.54 -18.70
CA ASP A 161 -35.35 2.57 -17.95
C ASP A 161 -35.18 3.23 -16.56
N CYS A 162 -33.96 3.28 -16.04
CA CYS A 162 -33.61 3.81 -14.70
C CYS A 162 -33.23 5.30 -14.69
N TRP A 163 -33.66 6.06 -15.69
CA TRP A 163 -33.25 7.46 -15.87
C TRP A 163 -33.78 8.39 -14.76
N LYS A 164 -34.93 8.06 -14.14
CA LYS A 164 -35.54 8.89 -13.09
C LYS A 164 -34.75 8.81 -11.79
N GLU A 165 -34.29 7.61 -11.44
CA GLU A 165 -33.47 7.31 -10.29
C GLU A 165 -32.12 8.00 -10.43
N VAL A 166 -31.53 7.93 -11.64
CA VAL A 166 -30.27 8.62 -11.97
C VAL A 166 -30.41 10.15 -11.86
N GLU A 167 -31.49 10.73 -12.38
CA GLU A 167 -31.74 12.17 -12.26
C GLU A 167 -31.96 12.60 -10.80
N THR A 168 -32.59 11.76 -9.98
CA THR A 168 -32.77 12.03 -8.55
C THR A 168 -31.43 11.99 -7.82
N PHE A 169 -30.59 11.00 -8.10
CA PHE A 169 -29.24 10.90 -7.57
C PHE A 169 -28.37 12.11 -7.95
N LYS A 170 -28.40 12.54 -9.22
CA LYS A 170 -27.66 13.74 -9.67
C LYS A 170 -28.08 15.01 -8.93
N LYS A 171 -29.37 15.17 -8.63
CA LYS A 171 -29.86 16.33 -7.85
C LYS A 171 -29.31 16.33 -6.43
N GLU A 172 -29.29 15.18 -5.76
CA GLU A 172 -28.74 15.06 -4.40
C GLU A 172 -27.23 15.28 -4.37
N VAL A 173 -26.49 14.73 -5.34
CA VAL A 173 -25.06 15.00 -5.50
C VAL A 173 -24.83 16.49 -5.72
N GLY A 174 -25.56 17.13 -6.64
CA GLY A 174 -25.42 18.55 -6.93
C GLY A 174 -25.76 19.46 -5.74
N ARG A 175 -26.62 19.03 -4.82
CA ARG A 175 -26.88 19.74 -3.55
C ARG A 175 -25.66 19.71 -2.65
N LEU A 176 -25.07 18.53 -2.44
CA LEU A 176 -23.88 18.37 -1.58
C LEU A 176 -22.63 18.99 -2.20
N GLU A 177 -22.48 18.95 -3.52
CA GLU A 177 -21.39 19.64 -4.22
C GLU A 177 -21.47 21.15 -4.02
N LYS A 178 -22.66 21.76 -4.10
CA LYS A 178 -22.84 23.19 -3.81
C LYS A 178 -22.46 23.53 -2.38
N GLU A 179 -22.93 22.74 -1.40
CA GLU A 179 -22.58 22.93 0.02
C GLU A 179 -21.07 22.79 0.26
N PHE A 180 -20.44 21.81 -0.39
CA PHE A 180 -18.99 21.63 -0.33
C PHE A 180 -18.23 22.80 -0.95
N VAL A 181 -18.66 23.28 -2.11
CA VAL A 181 -18.05 24.43 -2.79
C VAL A 181 -18.20 25.70 -1.93
N GLU A 182 -19.38 25.95 -1.35
CA GLU A 182 -19.61 27.07 -0.43
C GLU A 182 -18.72 27.00 0.82
N LYS A 183 -18.53 25.79 1.38
CA LYS A 183 -17.68 25.54 2.55
C LYS A 183 -16.18 25.65 2.26
N THR A 184 -15.75 25.42 1.02
CA THR A 184 -14.33 25.42 0.62
C THR A 184 -13.84 26.74 0.05
N ILE A 185 -14.73 27.54 -0.55
CA ILE A 185 -14.39 28.87 -1.09
C ILE A 185 -14.38 29.96 0.01
N ARG A 186 -15.04 29.72 1.15
CA ARG A 186 -15.12 30.66 2.28
C ARG A 186 -14.08 30.36 3.36
#